data_AF-A0AAW4WNR0-F1
#
_entry.id   AF-A0AAW4WNR0-F1
#
_cell.length_a   1.000
_cell.length_b   1.000
_cell.length_c   1.000
_cell.angle_alpha   90.00
_cell.angle_beta   90.00
_cell.angle_gamma   90.00
#
_symmetry.space_group_name_H-M   'P 1'
#
loop_
_entity.id
_entity.type
_entity.pdbx_description
1 polymer ?
#
loop_
_entity_poly.entity_id
_entity_poly.type
_entity_poly.pdbx_seq_one_letter_code
_entity_poly.pdbx_strand_id
1 'polypeptide(L)'
;MSNKYMYRTAYVELNGTHEILSLSKTADEKVFTYKNVDFFPHAVMSTLTEILNMRYERVIIDFGILNPNTLKEFMRCDVRIAVCTISKWNRGALNRIIELFNSNKITDSESVKILFNLVEKKKTINHKHFKYPVVGFPYLEDPFLINTSLFGTLDKISERN
;
A
#
# COMPACT_ATOMS: atom_id res chain seq x y z
N MET A 1 2.98 18.25 -10.34
CA MET A 1 4.11 17.75 -9.53
C MET A 1 4.65 16.50 -10.19
N SER A 2 5.90 16.55 -10.67
CA SER A 2 6.67 15.37 -11.08
C SER A 2 7.17 14.64 -9.82
N ASN A 3 7.42 13.33 -9.91
CA ASN A 3 8.08 12.55 -8.86
C ASN A 3 9.39 13.24 -8.45
N LYS A 4 9.50 13.66 -7.17
CA LYS A 4 10.64 14.41 -6.61
C LYS A 4 11.99 13.72 -6.87
N TYR A 5 11.99 12.40 -6.91
CA TYR A 5 13.20 11.58 -7.07
C TYR A 5 13.33 10.94 -8.45
N MET A 6 12.36 11.15 -9.35
CA MET A 6 12.32 10.62 -10.73
C MET A 6 12.52 9.10 -10.89
N TYR A 7 12.35 8.32 -9.81
CA TYR A 7 12.43 6.86 -9.90
C TYR A 7 11.48 6.31 -10.96
N ARG A 8 12.01 5.45 -11.83
CA ARG A 8 11.20 4.66 -12.74
C ARG A 8 10.35 3.69 -11.91
N THR A 9 9.06 3.98 -11.83
CA THR A 9 8.15 3.32 -10.88
C THR A 9 7.03 2.59 -11.62
N ALA A 10 6.74 1.37 -11.19
CA ALA A 10 5.56 0.62 -11.59
C ALA A 10 4.55 0.59 -10.44
N TYR A 11 3.27 0.78 -10.74
CA TYR A 11 2.16 0.46 -9.84
C TYR A 11 1.39 -0.72 -10.43
N VAL A 12 1.24 -1.77 -9.63
CA VAL A 12 0.67 -3.06 -10.06
C VAL A 12 -0.61 -3.30 -9.28
N GLU A 13 -1.75 -3.20 -9.95
CA GLU A 13 -3.04 -3.54 -9.35
C GLU A 13 -3.25 -5.05 -9.47
N LEU A 14 -2.93 -5.79 -8.41
CA LEU A 14 -3.08 -7.24 -8.33
C LEU A 14 -4.47 -7.65 -7.80
N ASN A 15 -5.33 -6.67 -7.57
CA ASN A 15 -6.72 -6.86 -7.20
C ASN A 15 -7.60 -6.69 -8.45
N GLY A 16 -8.74 -7.40 -8.50
CA GLY A 16 -9.63 -7.39 -9.67
C GLY A 16 -10.61 -6.23 -9.71
N THR A 17 -10.36 -5.12 -9.00
CA THR A 17 -11.30 -3.99 -8.97
C THR A 17 -11.14 -3.06 -10.17
N HIS A 18 -9.91 -2.97 -10.70
CA HIS A 18 -9.54 -2.09 -11.81
C HIS A 18 -9.81 -0.62 -11.52
N GLU A 19 -9.84 -0.23 -10.25
CA GLU A 19 -10.15 1.14 -9.82
C GLU A 19 -9.11 2.14 -10.32
N ILE A 20 -7.85 1.69 -10.51
CA ILE A 20 -6.78 2.58 -10.97
C ILE A 20 -6.98 3.05 -12.41
N LEU A 21 -7.78 2.34 -13.23
CA LEU A 21 -8.14 2.78 -14.59
C LEU A 21 -8.85 4.13 -14.61
N SER A 22 -9.49 4.52 -13.51
CA SER A 22 -10.12 5.83 -13.40
C SER A 22 -9.13 7.00 -13.60
N LEU A 23 -7.82 6.76 -13.45
CA LEU A 23 -6.76 7.72 -13.75
C LEU A 23 -6.34 7.74 -15.22
N SER A 24 -6.72 6.73 -16.00
CA SER A 24 -6.42 6.66 -17.43
C SER A 24 -7.32 7.60 -18.23
N LYS A 25 -6.82 8.05 -19.39
CA LYS A 25 -7.63 8.78 -20.38
C LYS A 25 -8.51 7.87 -21.22
N THR A 26 -8.20 6.57 -21.25
CA THR A 26 -8.96 5.56 -22.01
C THR A 26 -9.29 4.37 -21.12
N ALA A 27 -10.49 3.82 -21.27
CA ALA A 27 -11.04 2.85 -20.31
C ALA A 27 -10.47 1.42 -20.42
N ASP A 28 -9.57 1.14 -21.37
CA ASP A 28 -9.12 -0.23 -21.69
C ASP A 28 -7.59 -0.31 -21.95
N GLU A 29 -6.84 0.57 -21.29
CA GLU A 29 -5.38 0.56 -21.38
C GLU A 29 -4.79 -0.59 -20.56
N LYS A 30 -4.10 -1.53 -21.23
CA LYS A 30 -3.35 -2.61 -20.56
C LYS A 30 -2.27 -2.08 -19.61
N VAL A 31 -1.65 -0.97 -19.99
CA VAL A 31 -0.67 -0.22 -19.22
C VAL A 31 -0.84 1.25 -19.59
N PHE A 32 -0.77 2.14 -18.61
CA PHE A 32 -0.78 3.58 -18.84
C PHE A 32 0.25 4.30 -17.99
N THR A 33 0.78 5.42 -18.49
CA THR A 33 1.74 6.22 -17.75
C THR A 33 1.09 7.52 -17.27
N TYR A 34 1.16 7.77 -15.96
CA TYR A 34 0.71 9.03 -15.37
C TYR A 34 1.74 9.53 -14.35
N LYS A 35 2.15 10.80 -14.46
CA LYS A 35 3.15 11.44 -13.57
C LYS A 35 4.45 10.62 -13.37
N ASN A 36 4.96 10.01 -14.45
CA ASN A 36 6.18 9.17 -14.47
C ASN A 36 6.06 7.86 -13.67
N VAL A 37 4.83 7.34 -13.55
CA VAL A 37 4.54 6.02 -13.01
C VAL A 37 3.80 5.22 -14.08
N ASP A 38 4.25 4.00 -14.33
CA ASP A 38 3.55 3.05 -15.21
C ASP A 38 2.58 2.23 -14.37
N PHE A 39 1.30 2.27 -14.73
CA PHE A 39 0.21 1.60 -14.04
C PHE A 39 -0.22 0.36 -14.80
N PHE A 40 -0.34 -0.75 -14.08
CA PHE A 40 -0.75 -2.06 -14.58
C PHE A 40 -2.10 -2.45 -13.93
N PRO A 41 -3.24 -1.99 -14.50
CA PRO A 41 -4.58 -2.12 -13.90
C PRO A 41 -5.17 -3.53 -13.90
N HIS A 42 -4.66 -4.41 -14.76
CA HIS A 42 -5.17 -5.77 -14.95
C HIS A 42 -4.11 -6.82 -14.60
N ALA A 43 -3.27 -6.53 -13.61
CA ALA A 43 -2.16 -7.40 -13.30
C ALA A 43 -2.65 -8.71 -12.65
N VAL A 44 -2.06 -9.81 -13.10
CA VAL A 44 -2.14 -11.11 -12.43
C VAL A 44 -0.75 -11.51 -11.96
N MET A 45 -0.63 -12.63 -11.24
CA MET A 45 0.64 -13.06 -10.65
C MET A 45 1.76 -13.27 -11.71
N SER A 46 1.40 -13.72 -12.92
CA SER A 46 2.35 -13.82 -14.03
C SER A 46 2.83 -12.43 -14.50
N THR A 47 1.93 -11.46 -14.63
CA THR A 47 2.26 -10.06 -14.97
C THR A 47 3.19 -9.46 -13.91
N LEU A 48 2.94 -9.70 -12.62
CA LEU A 48 3.84 -9.25 -11.56
C LEU A 48 5.26 -9.84 -11.73
N THR A 49 5.37 -11.13 -12.06
CA THR A 49 6.66 -11.77 -12.29
C THR A 49 7.42 -11.13 -13.45
N GLU A 50 6.74 -10.79 -14.54
CA GLU A 50 7.33 -10.07 -15.68
C GLU A 50 7.80 -8.66 -15.26
N ILE A 51 6.96 -7.90 -14.55
CA ILE A 51 7.28 -6.55 -14.08
C ILE A 51 8.49 -6.53 -13.15
N LEU A 52 8.60 -7.51 -12.24
CA LEU A 52 9.76 -7.62 -11.34
C LEU A 52 11.08 -7.89 -12.09
N ASN A 53 11.03 -8.45 -13.30
CA ASN A 53 12.19 -8.62 -14.17
C ASN A 53 12.48 -7.39 -15.05
N MET A 54 11.55 -6.42 -15.09
CA MET A 54 11.79 -5.15 -15.76
C MET A 54 12.68 -4.26 -14.88
N ARG A 55 13.44 -3.36 -15.51
CA ARG A 55 14.34 -2.41 -14.82
C ARG A 55 13.57 -1.26 -14.14
N TYR A 56 12.57 -1.55 -13.31
CA TYR A 56 11.93 -0.56 -12.44
C TYR A 56 12.75 -0.42 -11.15
N GLU A 57 12.88 0.80 -10.67
CA GLU A 57 13.58 1.10 -9.41
C GLU A 57 12.65 0.93 -8.20
N ARG A 58 11.34 1.09 -8.44
CA ARG A 58 10.29 0.94 -7.45
C ARG A 58 9.10 0.20 -8.07
N VAL A 59 8.57 -0.77 -7.34
CA VAL A 59 7.34 -1.46 -7.70
C VAL A 59 6.39 -1.36 -6.50
N ILE A 60 5.26 -0.71 -6.71
CA ILE A 60 4.17 -0.62 -5.74
C ILE A 60 3.15 -1.68 -6.13
N ILE A 61 2.81 -2.57 -5.20
CA ILE A 61 1.85 -3.65 -5.46
C ILE A 61 0.61 -3.39 -4.61
N ASP A 62 -0.52 -3.21 -5.27
CA ASP A 62 -1.82 -3.15 -4.64
C ASP A 62 -2.44 -4.55 -4.63
N PHE A 63 -2.39 -5.18 -3.47
CA PHE A 63 -2.96 -6.52 -3.26
C PHE A 63 -4.47 -6.51 -3.01
N GLY A 64 -5.10 -5.34 -2.81
CA GLY A 64 -6.48 -5.22 -2.33
C GLY A 64 -6.69 -5.97 -1.01
N ILE A 65 -7.69 -6.84 -0.97
CA ILE A 65 -7.94 -7.69 0.20
C ILE A 65 -6.93 -8.85 0.21
N LEU A 66 -5.99 -8.77 1.16
CA LEU A 66 -4.98 -9.81 1.35
C LEU A 66 -5.63 -11.16 1.69
N ASN A 67 -5.17 -12.21 1.03
CA ASN A 67 -5.66 -13.58 1.20
C ASN A 67 -4.48 -14.57 1.20
N PRO A 68 -4.68 -15.86 1.51
CA PRO A 68 -3.59 -16.83 1.58
C PRO A 68 -2.75 -16.97 0.30
N ASN A 69 -3.34 -16.73 -0.89
CA ASN A 69 -2.63 -16.85 -2.17
C ASN A 69 -1.69 -15.67 -2.40
N THR A 70 -2.07 -14.47 -1.97
CA THR A 70 -1.27 -13.24 -2.14
C THR A 70 -0.34 -12.96 -0.96
N LEU A 71 -0.57 -13.60 0.20
CA LEU A 71 0.22 -13.38 1.42
C LEU A 71 1.71 -13.63 1.20
N LYS A 72 2.07 -14.68 0.44
CA LYS A 72 3.49 -14.99 0.19
C LYS A 72 4.20 -13.85 -0.53
N GLU A 73 3.59 -13.29 -1.58
CA GLU A 73 4.18 -12.17 -2.32
C GLU A 73 4.17 -10.88 -1.49
N PHE A 74 3.11 -10.63 -0.72
CA PHE A 74 3.10 -9.53 0.25
C PHE A 74 4.28 -9.63 1.23
N MET A 75 4.57 -10.83 1.74
CA MET A 75 5.70 -11.04 2.65
C MET A 75 7.07 -10.95 1.97
N ARG A 76 7.15 -10.98 0.62
CA ARG A 76 8.41 -10.79 -0.12
C ARG A 76 8.76 -9.32 -0.38
N CYS A 77 7.79 -8.42 -0.26
CA CYS A 77 8.02 -6.98 -0.45
C CYS A 77 9.04 -6.42 0.56
N ASP A 78 9.90 -5.49 0.14
CA ASP A 78 10.83 -4.80 1.03
C ASP A 78 10.10 -4.01 2.14
N VAL A 79 9.03 -3.32 1.75
CA VAL A 79 8.19 -2.50 2.63
C VAL A 79 6.77 -3.05 2.54
N ARG A 80 6.18 -3.37 3.69
CA ARG A 80 4.88 -4.04 3.80
C ARG A 80 3.93 -3.14 4.55
N ILE A 81 2.88 -2.67 3.87
CA ILE A 81 1.90 -1.74 4.43
C ILE A 81 0.52 -2.38 4.33
N ALA A 82 -0.15 -2.53 5.47
CA ALA A 82 -1.54 -2.95 5.53
C ALA A 82 -2.41 -1.76 5.93
N VAL A 83 -3.27 -1.32 5.01
CA VAL A 83 -4.15 -0.17 5.22
C VAL A 83 -5.43 -0.64 5.92
N CYS A 84 -5.62 -0.23 7.17
CA CYS A 84 -6.72 -0.68 8.02
C CYS A 84 -7.30 0.47 8.85
N THR A 85 -8.60 0.38 9.13
CA THR A 85 -9.21 1.18 10.21
C THR A 85 -8.98 0.50 11.56
N ILE A 86 -8.60 1.31 12.56
CA ILE A 86 -8.44 0.89 13.96
C ILE A 86 -9.63 1.33 14.85
N SER A 87 -10.61 2.03 14.27
CA SER A 87 -11.82 2.49 14.96
C SER A 87 -12.59 1.31 15.55
N LYS A 88 -13.14 1.46 16.77
CA LYS A 88 -13.80 0.34 17.48
C LYS A 88 -15.01 -0.23 16.72
N TRP A 89 -15.75 0.61 15.99
CA TRP A 89 -16.96 0.22 15.26
C TRP A 89 -16.67 -0.38 13.88
N ASN A 90 -15.45 -0.25 13.34
CA ASN A 90 -15.09 -0.80 12.04
C ASN A 90 -13.68 -1.41 12.13
N ARG A 91 -13.59 -2.60 12.73
CA ARG A 91 -12.35 -3.39 12.87
C ARG A 91 -12.30 -4.64 12.00
N GLY A 92 -13.32 -4.88 11.18
CA GLY A 92 -13.43 -6.13 10.41
C GLY A 92 -12.22 -6.40 9.53
N ALA A 93 -11.75 -5.40 8.77
CA ALA A 93 -10.56 -5.53 7.93
C ALA A 93 -9.28 -5.81 8.75
N LEU A 94 -9.11 -5.10 9.87
CA LEU A 94 -7.97 -5.27 10.76
C LEU A 94 -7.92 -6.67 11.38
N ASN A 95 -9.05 -7.14 11.93
CA ASN A 95 -9.14 -8.46 12.54
C ASN A 95 -8.82 -9.57 11.52
N ARG A 96 -9.38 -9.48 10.30
CA ARG A 96 -9.09 -10.44 9.22
C ARG A 96 -7.62 -10.51 8.87
N ILE A 97 -6.93 -9.37 8.81
CA ILE A 97 -5.48 -9.35 8.54
C ILE A 97 -4.69 -9.98 9.69
N ILE A 98 -5.04 -9.66 10.94
CA ILE A 98 -4.39 -10.26 12.12
C ILE A 98 -4.61 -11.78 12.15
N GLU A 99 -5.84 -12.24 11.90
CA GLU A 99 -6.19 -13.66 11.83
C GLU A 99 -5.42 -14.37 10.72
N LEU A 100 -5.30 -13.74 9.54
CA LEU A 100 -4.53 -14.25 8.42
C LEU A 100 -3.04 -14.41 8.80
N PHE A 101 -2.44 -13.40 9.42
CA PHE A 101 -1.05 -13.45 9.87
C PHE A 101 -0.82 -14.50 10.95
N ASN A 102 -1.70 -14.59 11.95
CA ASN A 102 -1.61 -15.58 13.01
C ASN A 102 -1.75 -17.02 12.47
N SER A 103 -2.74 -17.25 11.58
CA SER A 103 -3.01 -18.57 10.99
C SER A 103 -1.85 -19.05 10.11
N ASN A 104 -1.11 -18.11 9.50
CA ASN A 104 0.08 -18.40 8.69
C ASN A 104 1.40 -18.27 9.47
N LYS A 105 1.34 -18.17 10.81
CA LYS A 105 2.51 -18.10 11.70
C LYS A 105 3.50 -17.00 11.34
N ILE A 106 3.00 -15.83 10.91
CA ILE A 106 3.83 -14.65 10.70
C ILE A 106 4.25 -14.12 12.08
N THR A 107 5.50 -14.37 12.46
CA THR A 107 6.02 -14.04 13.79
C THR A 107 6.65 -12.65 13.85
N ASP A 108 7.27 -12.21 12.75
CA ASP A 108 7.93 -10.91 12.61
C ASP A 108 6.90 -9.80 12.38
N SER A 109 6.37 -9.27 13.48
CA SER A 109 5.41 -8.17 13.46
C SER A 109 6.01 -6.83 13.08
N GLU A 110 7.31 -6.63 13.30
CA GLU A 110 7.98 -5.39 12.93
C GLU A 110 8.06 -5.24 11.41
N SER A 111 8.12 -6.37 10.68
CA SER A 111 8.16 -6.37 9.20
C SER A 111 6.94 -5.79 8.50
N VAL A 112 5.80 -5.61 9.19
CA VAL A 112 4.52 -5.12 8.62
C VAL A 112 4.02 -3.88 9.35
N LYS A 113 3.85 -2.77 8.61
CA LYS A 113 3.31 -1.52 9.15
C LYS A 113 1.79 -1.46 8.91
N ILE A 114 1.02 -1.23 9.97
CA ILE A 114 -0.41 -0.95 9.88
C ILE A 114 -0.61 0.55 9.67
N LEU A 115 -1.09 0.92 8.49
CA LEU A 115 -1.44 2.30 8.17
C LEU A 115 -2.93 2.53 8.43
N PHE A 116 -3.28 3.57 9.18
CA PHE A 116 -4.69 3.96 9.36
C PHE A 116 -4.95 5.35 8.81
N ASN A 117 -6.00 5.45 7.99
CA ASN A 117 -6.44 6.68 7.36
C ASN A 117 -7.30 7.52 8.34
N LEU A 118 -7.38 8.83 8.10
CA LEU A 118 -8.33 9.77 8.70
C LEU A 118 -8.07 10.14 10.17
N VAL A 119 -6.82 10.40 10.53
CA VAL A 119 -6.54 11.04 11.82
C VAL A 119 -6.86 12.53 11.70
N GLU A 120 -8.01 12.98 12.19
CA GLU A 120 -8.11 14.37 12.65
C GLU A 120 -6.96 14.57 13.65
N LYS A 121 -6.19 15.65 13.48
CA LYS A 121 -4.93 16.00 14.16
C LYS A 121 -4.86 15.81 15.71
N LYS A 122 -5.92 15.38 16.41
CA LYS A 122 -6.05 15.43 17.87
C LYS A 122 -6.55 14.17 18.59
N LYS A 123 -6.86 13.05 17.92
CA LYS A 123 -7.20 11.80 18.64
C LYS A 123 -6.18 10.71 18.36
N THR A 124 -5.15 10.67 19.21
CA THR A 124 -4.20 9.56 19.29
C THR A 124 -4.98 8.31 19.69
N ILE A 125 -5.33 7.46 18.72
CA ILE A 125 -5.95 6.18 19.02
C ILE A 125 -4.90 5.38 19.79
N ASN A 126 -5.20 4.99 21.03
CA ASN A 126 -4.26 4.20 21.84
C ASN A 126 -4.03 2.84 21.17
N HIS A 127 -2.84 2.66 20.61
CA HIS A 127 -2.39 1.47 19.90
C HIS A 127 -1.19 0.82 20.60
N LYS A 128 -0.89 1.17 21.87
CA LYS A 128 0.21 0.56 22.63
C LYS A 128 0.08 -0.96 22.82
N HIS A 129 -1.12 -1.49 22.66
CA HIS A 129 -1.41 -2.92 22.73
C HIS A 129 -1.30 -3.63 21.37
N PHE A 130 -1.01 -2.90 20.28
CA PHE A 130 -0.83 -3.51 18.98
C PHE A 130 0.58 -4.08 18.84
N LYS A 131 0.65 -5.34 18.42
CA LYS A 131 1.92 -6.04 18.14
C LYS A 131 2.66 -5.46 16.93
N TYR A 132 1.93 -4.88 15.98
CA TYR A 132 2.48 -4.34 14.73
C TYR A 132 2.72 -2.83 14.84
N PRO A 133 3.78 -2.28 14.22
CA PRO A 133 3.96 -0.85 14.08
C PRO A 133 2.73 -0.19 13.47
N VAL A 134 2.22 0.86 14.11
CA VAL A 134 1.03 1.58 13.65
C VAL A 134 1.42 3.00 13.24
N VAL A 135 1.09 3.37 12.01
CA VAL A 135 1.38 4.69 11.44
C VAL A 135 0.06 5.38 11.04
N GLY A 136 -0.12 6.62 11.47
CA GLY A 136 -1.27 7.43 11.07
C GLY A 136 -0.99 8.15 9.75
N PHE A 137 -1.95 8.10 8.82
CA PHE A 137 -1.91 8.91 7.60
C PHE A 137 -2.97 10.03 7.69
N PRO A 138 -2.59 11.29 7.44
CA PRO A 138 -3.56 12.39 7.46
C PRO A 138 -4.48 12.32 6.25
N TYR A 139 -5.68 12.88 6.40
CA TYR A 139 -6.56 13.11 5.26
C TYR A 139 -5.92 14.11 4.29
N LEU A 140 -5.98 13.81 3.00
CA LEU A 140 -5.56 14.69 1.91
C LEU A 140 -6.78 15.01 1.06
N GLU A 141 -7.07 16.31 0.89
CA GLU A 141 -8.13 16.77 0.00
C GLU A 141 -7.80 16.47 -1.47
N ASP A 142 -6.56 16.72 -1.87
CA ASP A 142 -6.00 16.26 -3.14
C ASP A 142 -4.81 15.30 -2.85
N PRO A 143 -4.92 14.01 -3.19
CA PRO A 143 -3.86 13.02 -2.95
C PRO A 143 -2.60 13.26 -3.79
N PHE A 144 -2.67 14.12 -4.81
CA PHE A 144 -1.54 14.48 -5.66
C PHE A 144 -0.83 15.77 -5.22
N LEU A 145 -1.34 16.48 -4.22
CA LEU A 145 -0.73 17.68 -3.66
C LEU A 145 -0.06 17.37 -2.32
N ILE A 146 1.08 16.69 -2.40
CA ILE A 146 1.90 16.40 -1.23
C ILE A 146 2.70 17.64 -0.83
N ASN A 147 2.41 18.19 0.34
CA ASN A 147 3.17 19.29 0.93
C ASN A 147 4.32 18.79 1.82
N THR A 148 5.28 19.66 2.13
CA THR A 148 6.48 19.33 2.91
C THR A 148 6.17 18.84 4.34
N SER A 149 5.03 19.23 4.92
CA SER A 149 4.64 18.77 6.26
C SER A 149 4.34 17.26 6.32
N LEU A 150 4.09 16.63 5.18
CA LEU A 150 3.84 15.19 5.07
C LEU A 150 5.12 14.37 4.92
N PHE A 151 6.25 14.99 4.57
CA PHE A 151 7.47 14.26 4.23
C PHE A 151 7.95 13.38 5.38
N GLY A 152 7.97 13.88 6.62
CA GLY A 152 8.35 13.07 7.77
C GLY A 152 7.41 11.87 8.05
N THR A 153 6.14 11.96 7.63
CA THR A 153 5.21 10.81 7.71
C THR A 153 5.50 9.81 6.59
N LEU A 154 5.75 10.29 5.37
CA LEU A 154 6.09 9.45 4.21
C LEU A 154 7.42 8.72 4.39
N ASP A 155 8.41 9.38 4.99
CA ASP A 155 9.71 8.78 5.31
C ASP A 155 9.51 7.59 6.27
N LYS A 156 8.78 7.78 7.38
CA LYS A 156 8.44 6.70 8.33
C LYS A 156 7.70 5.53 7.68
N ILE A 157 6.81 5.80 6.73
CA ILE A 157 6.07 4.74 6.03
C ILE A 157 7.01 3.96 5.10
N SER A 158 7.87 4.66 4.36
CA SER A 158 8.74 4.09 3.33
C SER A 158 10.07 3.53 3.84
N GLU A 159 10.43 3.79 5.10
CA GLU A 159 11.60 3.18 5.75
C GLU A 159 11.55 1.65 5.64
N ARG A 160 12.66 1.04 5.21
CA ARG A 160 12.84 -0.40 5.27
C ARG A 160 13.01 -0.80 6.75
N ASN A 161 12.30 -1.83 7.17
CA ASN A 161 12.49 -2.43 8.49
C ASN A 161 13.80 -3.20 8.56
#